data_AF-A0A1B1PPF0-F1
#
_entry.id   AF-A0A1B1PPF0-F1
#
_cell.length_a   1.000
_cell.length_b   1.000
_cell.length_c   1.000
_cell.angle_alpha   90.00
_cell.angle_beta   90.00
_cell.angle_gamma   90.00
#
_symmetry.space_group_name_H-M   'P 1'
#
loop_
_entity.id
_entity.type
_entity.pdbx_description
1 polymer ?
#
loop_
_entity_poly.entity_id
_entity_poly.type
_entity_poly.pdbx_seq_one_letter_code
_entity_poly.pdbx_strand_id
1 'polypeptide(L)'
;MSDEETLRVYAQKARDYEALARPGEYPTLTSFIAALPEGGDVLDLGCGPGLEAARMAQAGLRVEAMDASPEMVALAAARPGVAARQGSFDDLCAERRYDGVWASFSLLHAPRADMPRHLAAIARALRPDGVLSLTLKEGQGEARDRLGRFYSYYTEPELRRLLADVGLRVDAVARGSGTGLDGTSSPWLSVLAHG
;
A
#
# COMPACT_ATOMS: atom_id res chain seq x y z
N MET A 1 8.71 13.50 3.21
CA MET A 1 9.91 12.78 3.69
C MET A 1 9.46 11.61 4.55
N SER A 2 9.92 10.40 4.24
CA SER A 2 9.62 9.19 5.01
C SER A 2 10.20 9.25 6.42
N ASP A 3 9.49 8.68 7.39
CA ASP A 3 9.93 8.62 8.80
C ASP A 3 11.12 7.64 8.97
N GLU A 4 12.32 8.17 9.24
CA GLU A 4 13.56 7.38 9.30
C GLU A 4 13.54 6.30 10.40
N GLU A 5 12.90 6.58 11.54
CA GLU A 5 12.79 5.62 12.63
C GLU A 5 11.93 4.42 12.23
N THR A 6 10.78 4.67 11.60
CA THR A 6 9.92 3.63 11.03
C THR A 6 10.66 2.79 10.00
N LEU A 7 11.38 3.42 9.07
CA LEU A 7 12.16 2.71 8.05
C LEU A 7 13.22 1.81 8.69
N ARG A 8 13.91 2.29 9.73
CA ARG A 8 14.90 1.49 10.46
C ARG A 8 14.28 0.26 11.11
N VAL A 9 13.07 0.37 11.69
CA VAL A 9 12.37 -0.78 12.27
C VAL A 9 12.07 -1.84 11.22
N TYR A 10 11.54 -1.44 10.05
CA TYR A 10 11.25 -2.40 8.97
C TYR A 10 12.50 -3.01 8.37
N ALA A 11 13.56 -2.22 8.17
CA ALA A 11 14.85 -2.72 7.70
C ALA A 11 15.40 -3.81 8.63
N GLN A 12 15.40 -3.58 9.94
CA GLN A 12 15.88 -4.54 10.95
C GLN A 12 14.97 -5.77 11.09
N LYS A 13 13.68 -5.63 10.79
CA LYS A 13 12.67 -6.67 11.00
C LYS A 13 12.10 -7.24 9.69
N ALA A 14 12.77 -7.03 8.56
CA ALA A 14 12.22 -7.40 7.25
C ALA A 14 11.84 -8.89 7.17
N ARG A 15 12.71 -9.78 7.67
CA ARG A 15 12.45 -11.22 7.74
C ARG A 15 11.37 -11.60 8.75
N ASP A 16 11.36 -10.97 9.93
CA ASP A 16 10.30 -11.18 10.92
C ASP A 16 8.94 -10.81 10.32
N TYR A 17 8.87 -9.69 9.61
CA TYR A 17 7.67 -9.19 8.96
C TYR A 17 7.20 -10.09 7.81
N GLU A 18 8.13 -10.56 6.98
CA GLU A 18 7.85 -11.57 5.96
C GLU A 18 7.24 -12.85 6.56
N ALA A 19 7.74 -13.29 7.71
CA ALA A 19 7.22 -14.47 8.41
C ALA A 19 5.84 -14.26 9.08
N LEU A 20 5.43 -13.01 9.32
CA LEU A 20 4.08 -12.70 9.82
C LEU A 20 3.00 -12.86 8.74
N ALA A 21 3.38 -12.95 7.48
CA ALA A 21 2.44 -13.13 6.40
C ALA A 21 1.65 -14.43 6.58
N ARG A 22 0.33 -14.29 6.62
CA ARG A 22 -0.56 -15.44 6.84
C ARG A 22 -0.89 -16.11 5.50
N PRO A 23 -0.82 -17.44 5.40
CA PRO A 23 -1.43 -18.13 4.27
C PRO A 23 -2.95 -17.94 4.35
N GLY A 24 -3.60 -17.74 3.20
CA GLY A 24 -5.06 -17.60 3.14
C GLY A 24 -5.54 -16.68 2.02
N GLU A 25 -6.86 -16.54 1.93
CA GLU A 25 -7.50 -15.59 1.01
C GLU A 25 -7.33 -14.17 1.52
N TYR A 26 -7.08 -13.26 0.57
CA TYR A 26 -7.02 -11.83 0.78
C TYR A 26 -8.14 -11.21 -0.06
N PRO A 27 -9.39 -11.15 0.46
CA PRO A 27 -10.54 -10.72 -0.35
C PRO A 27 -10.32 -9.37 -1.02
N THR A 28 -9.64 -8.44 -0.35
CA THR A 28 -9.28 -7.13 -0.91
C THR A 28 -8.32 -7.24 -2.10
N LEU A 29 -7.32 -8.12 -2.04
CA LEU A 29 -6.41 -8.38 -3.14
C LEU A 29 -7.11 -9.08 -4.30
N THR A 30 -7.96 -10.06 -4.01
CA THR A 30 -8.76 -10.76 -5.04
C THR A 30 -9.67 -9.77 -5.78
N SER A 31 -10.40 -8.91 -5.05
CA SER A 31 -11.25 -7.89 -5.66
C SER A 31 -10.45 -6.86 -6.47
N PHE A 32 -9.26 -6.48 -5.99
CA PHE A 32 -8.38 -5.57 -6.73
C PHE A 32 -7.90 -6.20 -8.05
N ILE A 33 -7.38 -7.43 -8.02
CA ILE A 33 -6.93 -8.14 -9.23
C ILE A 33 -8.09 -8.29 -10.22
N ALA A 34 -9.29 -8.64 -9.75
CA ALA A 34 -10.46 -8.82 -10.60
C ALA A 34 -10.99 -7.52 -11.23
N ALA A 35 -10.66 -6.36 -10.66
CA ALA A 35 -11.04 -5.06 -11.19
C ALA A 35 -10.11 -4.56 -12.30
N LEU A 36 -8.99 -5.24 -12.55
CA LEU A 36 -7.98 -4.84 -13.51
C LEU A 36 -8.12 -5.58 -14.85
N PRO A 37 -7.68 -4.97 -15.97
CA PRO A 37 -7.62 -5.67 -17.24
C PRO A 37 -6.61 -6.84 -17.20
N GLU A 38 -6.83 -7.85 -18.04
CA GLU A 38 -5.88 -8.94 -18.21
C GLU A 38 -4.50 -8.40 -18.60
N GLY A 39 -3.46 -8.81 -17.88
CA GLY A 39 -2.12 -8.30 -18.09
C GLY A 39 -1.94 -6.83 -17.71
N GLY A 40 -2.81 -6.24 -16.88
CA GLY A 40 -2.70 -4.85 -16.45
C GLY A 40 -1.37 -4.50 -15.77
N ASP A 41 -0.94 -3.25 -15.93
CA ASP A 41 0.24 -2.68 -15.29
C ASP A 41 -0.09 -2.21 -13.87
N VAL A 42 0.62 -2.74 -12.88
CA VAL A 42 0.34 -2.46 -11.45
C VAL A 42 1.57 -1.97 -10.72
N LEU A 43 1.36 -0.98 -9.85
CA LEU A 43 2.33 -0.57 -8.84
C LEU A 43 1.92 -1.08 -7.45
N ASP A 44 2.80 -1.85 -6.81
CA ASP A 44 2.75 -2.13 -5.37
C ASP A 44 3.57 -1.05 -4.62
N LEU A 45 2.88 -0.11 -3.97
CA LEU A 45 3.44 1.09 -3.36
C LEU A 45 3.66 0.90 -1.85
N GLY A 46 4.93 0.79 -1.46
CA GLY A 46 5.35 0.33 -0.14
C GLY A 46 5.17 -1.18 -0.02
N CYS A 47 5.78 -1.93 -0.95
CA CYS A 47 5.52 -3.34 -1.18
C CYS A 47 6.01 -4.28 -0.07
N GLY A 48 6.83 -3.79 0.87
CA GLY A 48 7.48 -4.62 1.87
C GLY A 48 8.21 -5.82 1.23
N PRO A 49 8.02 -7.06 1.71
CA PRO A 49 8.71 -8.24 1.18
C PRO A 49 8.18 -8.73 -0.18
N GLY A 50 7.23 -8.00 -0.80
CA GLY A 50 6.72 -8.27 -2.15
C GLY A 50 5.81 -9.49 -2.26
N LEU A 51 5.12 -9.87 -1.18
CA LEU A 51 4.22 -11.03 -1.18
C LEU A 51 2.97 -10.77 -2.01
N GLU A 52 2.34 -9.62 -1.83
CA GLU A 52 1.19 -9.19 -2.62
C GLU A 52 1.59 -8.94 -4.08
N ALA A 53 2.72 -8.27 -4.33
CA ALA A 53 3.33 -8.16 -5.65
C ALA A 53 3.48 -9.51 -6.36
N ALA A 54 4.01 -10.53 -5.67
CA ALA A 54 4.17 -11.87 -6.24
C ALA A 54 2.84 -12.53 -6.59
N ARG A 55 1.81 -12.36 -5.75
CA ARG A 55 0.45 -12.89 -6.04
C ARG A 55 -0.18 -12.20 -7.23
N MET A 56 -0.02 -10.88 -7.36
CA MET A 56 -0.48 -10.13 -8.53
C MET A 56 0.23 -10.59 -9.81
N ALA A 57 1.54 -10.82 -9.75
CA ALA A 57 2.30 -11.33 -10.89
C ALA A 57 1.87 -12.76 -11.28
N GLN A 58 1.62 -13.63 -10.30
CA GLN A 58 1.08 -14.98 -10.53
C GLN A 58 -0.32 -14.97 -11.15
N ALA A 59 -1.11 -13.92 -10.89
CA ALA A 59 -2.40 -13.70 -11.53
C ALA A 59 -2.30 -13.12 -12.96
N GLY A 60 -1.09 -12.97 -13.50
CA GLY A 60 -0.84 -12.52 -14.87
C GLY A 60 -0.64 -11.01 -15.04
N LEU A 61 -0.62 -10.23 -13.95
CA LEU A 61 -0.40 -8.78 -14.00
C LEU A 61 1.10 -8.44 -14.19
N ARG A 62 1.37 -7.28 -14.78
CA ARG A 62 2.74 -6.73 -14.90
C ARG A 62 3.03 -5.86 -13.68
N VAL A 63 3.78 -6.40 -12.72
CA VAL A 63 3.96 -5.77 -11.41
C VAL A 63 5.30 -5.07 -11.27
N GLU A 64 5.23 -3.77 -11.01
CA GLU A 64 6.32 -2.99 -10.44
C GLU A 64 6.09 -2.85 -8.93
N ALA A 65 7.13 -3.02 -8.14
CA ALA A 65 7.09 -2.89 -6.68
C ALA A 65 8.04 -1.79 -6.23
N MET A 66 7.60 -0.93 -5.31
CA MET A 66 8.43 0.15 -4.76
C MET A 66 8.39 0.12 -3.24
N ASP A 67 9.55 0.18 -2.59
CA ASP A 67 9.66 0.35 -1.15
C ASP A 67 10.84 1.25 -0.80
N ALA A 68 10.76 1.96 0.33
CA ALA A 68 11.81 2.84 0.79
C ALA A 68 12.97 2.07 1.46
N SER A 69 12.69 0.89 2.02
CA SER A 69 13.71 0.03 2.64
C SER A 69 14.43 -0.80 1.58
N PRO A 70 15.77 -0.68 1.45
CA PRO A 70 16.54 -1.50 0.52
C PRO A 70 16.46 -3.00 0.88
N GLU A 71 16.29 -3.35 2.15
CA GLU A 71 16.09 -4.72 2.60
C GLU A 71 14.76 -5.30 2.10
N MET A 72 13.67 -4.53 2.17
CA MET A 72 12.37 -4.92 1.61
C MET A 72 12.43 -5.08 0.10
N VAL A 73 13.08 -4.14 -0.60
CA VAL A 73 13.30 -4.22 -2.05
C VAL A 73 14.08 -5.48 -2.43
N ALA A 74 15.12 -5.84 -1.69
CA ALA A 74 15.89 -7.06 -1.95
C ALA A 74 15.03 -8.33 -1.81
N LEU A 75 14.10 -8.37 -0.84
CA LEU A 75 13.15 -9.47 -0.69
C LEU A 75 12.12 -9.51 -1.83
N ALA A 76 11.56 -8.35 -2.19
CA ALA A 76 10.58 -8.23 -3.26
C ALA A 76 11.18 -8.59 -4.63
N ALA A 77 12.42 -8.16 -4.91
CA ALA A 77 13.14 -8.47 -6.14
C ALA A 77 13.45 -9.97 -6.33
N ALA A 78 13.50 -10.73 -5.23
CA ALA A 78 13.68 -12.18 -5.29
C ALA A 78 12.39 -12.93 -5.65
N ARG A 79 11.25 -12.24 -5.76
CA ARG A 79 9.96 -12.85 -6.09
C ARG A 79 9.81 -12.99 -7.61
N PRO A 80 9.45 -14.19 -8.12
CA PRO A 80 9.24 -14.38 -9.55
C PRO A 80 8.18 -13.43 -10.11
N GLY A 81 8.49 -12.77 -11.24
CA GLY A 81 7.56 -11.87 -11.93
C GLY A 81 7.44 -10.47 -11.33
N VAL A 82 8.23 -10.13 -10.30
CA VAL A 82 8.20 -8.81 -9.63
C VAL A 82 9.43 -7.99 -10.01
N ALA A 83 9.22 -6.80 -10.55
CA ALA A 83 10.28 -5.80 -10.74
C ALA A 83 10.27 -4.81 -9.57
N ALA A 84 11.20 -4.97 -8.61
CA ALA A 84 11.27 -4.11 -7.43
C ALA A 84 12.33 -3.01 -7.57
N ARG A 85 12.02 -1.80 -7.08
CA ARG A 85 12.97 -0.67 -7.00
C ARG A 85 12.85 0.06 -5.67
N GLN A 86 13.96 0.67 -5.24
CA GLN A 86 13.94 1.54 -4.07
C GLN A 86 13.30 2.89 -4.40
N GLY A 87 12.45 3.37 -3.51
CA GLY A 87 11.83 4.69 -3.59
C GLY A 87 10.82 4.92 -2.46
N SER A 88 10.74 6.16 -2.01
CA SER A 88 9.70 6.64 -1.10
C SER A 88 8.41 6.98 -1.85
N PHE A 89 7.35 7.30 -1.13
CA PHE A 89 6.11 7.81 -1.73
C PHE A 89 6.33 9.15 -2.47
N ASP A 90 7.36 9.91 -2.09
CA ASP A 90 7.72 11.17 -2.74
C ASP A 90 8.34 10.96 -4.13
N ASP A 91 8.85 9.75 -4.41
CA ASP A 91 9.50 9.40 -5.68
C ASP A 91 8.49 8.91 -6.75
N LEU A 92 7.19 8.87 -6.44
CA LEU A 92 6.14 8.54 -7.41
C LEU A 92 5.89 9.70 -8.38
N CYS A 93 6.58 9.66 -9.51
CA CYS A 93 6.49 10.66 -10.58
C CYS A 93 5.80 10.18 -11.87
N ALA A 94 5.28 8.95 -11.88
CA ALA A 94 4.60 8.39 -13.06
C ALA A 94 3.34 9.17 -13.43
N GLU A 95 2.98 9.13 -14.71
CA GLU A 95 1.76 9.72 -15.26
C GLU A 95 1.03 8.71 -16.15
N ARG A 96 -0.24 8.41 -15.85
CA ARG A 96 -1.09 7.49 -16.62
C ARG A 96 -0.38 6.19 -17.03
N ARG A 97 0.37 5.61 -16.09
CA ARG A 97 1.24 4.45 -16.31
C ARG A 97 0.59 3.15 -15.90
N TYR A 98 -0.17 3.18 -14.81
CA TYR A 98 -0.68 1.98 -14.14
C TYR A 98 -2.19 1.87 -14.32
N ASP A 99 -2.66 0.66 -14.61
CA ASP A 99 -4.06 0.28 -14.53
C ASP A 99 -4.50 0.13 -13.06
N GLY A 100 -3.55 -0.22 -12.17
CA GLY A 100 -3.80 -0.36 -10.74
C GLY A 100 -2.67 0.13 -9.84
N VAL A 101 -3.00 0.72 -8.69
CA VAL A 101 -2.08 0.97 -7.59
C VAL A 101 -2.57 0.25 -6.35
N TRP A 102 -1.72 -0.60 -5.79
CA TRP A 102 -1.93 -1.29 -4.53
C TRP A 102 -1.09 -0.62 -3.43
N ALA A 103 -1.72 -0.09 -2.40
CA ALA A 103 -1.05 0.56 -1.27
C ALA A 103 -1.61 0.01 0.05
N SER A 104 -1.07 -1.13 0.50
CA SER A 104 -1.61 -1.84 1.66
C SER A 104 -0.72 -1.69 2.90
N PHE A 105 -1.25 -1.07 3.95
CA PHE A 105 -0.54 -0.81 5.21
C PHE A 105 0.79 -0.05 5.05
N SER A 106 0.97 0.69 3.96
CA SER A 106 2.19 1.44 3.67
C SER A 106 2.04 2.94 3.98
N LEU A 107 1.10 3.63 3.32
CA LEU A 107 0.90 5.07 3.44
C LEU A 107 0.55 5.58 4.85
N LEU A 108 0.11 4.69 5.75
CA LEU A 108 -0.08 4.99 7.17
C LEU A 108 1.24 5.35 7.89
N HIS A 109 2.40 5.18 7.25
CA HIS A 109 3.71 5.58 7.78
C HIS A 109 4.13 7.00 7.34
N ALA A 110 3.30 7.68 6.55
CA ALA A 110 3.50 9.09 6.20
C ALA A 110 2.70 10.01 7.14
N PRO A 111 3.21 11.22 7.44
CA PRO A 111 2.44 12.25 8.13
C PRO A 111 1.11 12.52 7.44
N ARG A 112 0.06 12.78 8.22
CA ARG A 112 -1.29 13.08 7.70
C ARG A 112 -1.30 14.26 6.76
N ALA A 113 -0.49 15.27 7.05
CA ALA A 113 -0.35 16.45 6.23
C ALA A 113 0.17 16.16 4.81
N ASP A 114 0.89 15.05 4.62
CA ASP A 114 1.41 14.62 3.31
C ASP A 114 0.43 13.76 2.51
N MET A 115 -0.59 13.16 3.15
CA MET A 115 -1.54 12.26 2.50
C MET A 115 -2.22 12.87 1.26
N PRO A 116 -2.72 14.13 1.27
CA PRO A 116 -3.31 14.74 0.08
C PRO A 116 -2.36 14.74 -1.13
N ARG A 117 -1.08 15.05 -0.90
CA ARG A 117 -0.07 15.10 -1.96
C ARG A 117 0.28 13.71 -2.48
N HIS A 118 0.35 12.70 -1.60
CA HIS A 118 0.57 11.32 -2.01
C HIS A 118 -0.60 10.76 -2.81
N LEU A 119 -1.84 11.01 -2.40
CA LEU A 119 -3.03 10.61 -3.16
C LEU A 119 -3.09 11.31 -4.52
N ALA A 120 -2.71 12.59 -4.60
CA ALA A 120 -2.63 13.29 -5.88
C ALA A 120 -1.57 12.69 -6.83
N ALA A 121 -0.43 12.24 -6.30
CA ALA A 121 0.59 11.55 -7.08
C ALA A 121 0.09 10.17 -7.58
N ILE A 122 -0.64 9.44 -6.74
CA ILE A 122 -1.28 8.16 -7.12
C ILE A 122 -2.32 8.37 -8.20
N ALA A 123 -3.23 9.33 -8.03
CA ALA A 123 -4.25 9.65 -9.02
C ALA A 123 -3.64 10.05 -10.37
N ARG A 124 -2.54 10.82 -10.37
CA ARG A 124 -1.79 11.15 -11.60
C ARG A 124 -1.14 9.92 -12.25
N ALA A 125 -0.63 8.99 -11.44
CA ALA A 125 0.04 7.79 -11.92
C ALA A 125 -0.92 6.76 -12.53
N LEU A 126 -2.18 6.76 -12.09
CA LEU A 126 -3.24 5.93 -12.64
C LEU A 126 -3.64 6.39 -14.05
N ARG A 127 -3.93 5.42 -14.92
CA ARG A 127 -4.64 5.64 -16.18
C ARG A 127 -6.09 6.05 -15.91
N PRO A 128 -6.80 6.64 -16.90
CA PRO A 128 -8.26 6.72 -16.83
C PRO A 128 -8.87 5.35 -16.55
N ASP A 129 -9.91 5.30 -15.73
CA ASP A 129 -10.55 4.08 -15.22
C ASP A 129 -9.61 3.20 -14.36
N GLY A 130 -8.47 3.75 -13.93
CA GLY A 130 -7.49 3.05 -13.10
C GLY A 130 -7.96 2.87 -11.66
N VAL A 131 -7.51 1.78 -11.03
CA VAL A 131 -7.99 1.34 -9.72
C VAL A 131 -6.95 1.56 -8.62
N LEU A 132 -7.36 2.16 -7.51
CA LEU A 132 -6.60 2.21 -6.26
C LEU A 132 -7.20 1.23 -5.24
N SER A 133 -6.36 0.37 -4.67
CA SER A 133 -6.65 -0.24 -3.38
C SER A 133 -5.77 0.37 -2.29
N LEU A 134 -6.40 0.91 -1.25
CA LEU A 134 -5.72 1.58 -0.14
C LEU A 134 -6.17 0.98 1.19
N THR A 135 -5.22 0.39 1.92
CA THR A 135 -5.50 -0.21 3.24
C THR A 135 -4.74 0.52 4.34
N LEU A 136 -5.45 0.97 5.37
CA LEU A 136 -4.92 1.79 6.46
C LEU A 136 -5.45 1.30 7.81
N LYS A 137 -4.79 1.68 8.91
CA LYS A 137 -5.37 1.50 10.25
C LYS A 137 -6.51 2.49 10.46
N GLU A 138 -7.64 1.98 10.98
CA GLU A 138 -8.83 2.80 11.24
C GLU A 138 -8.67 3.52 12.58
N GLY A 139 -8.94 4.84 12.60
CA GLY A 139 -8.83 5.65 13.81
C GLY A 139 -8.68 7.15 13.50
N GLN A 140 -8.19 7.91 14.47
CA GLN A 140 -7.96 9.35 14.34
C GLN A 140 -6.57 9.73 14.84
N GLY A 141 -5.99 10.77 14.24
CA GLY A 141 -4.72 11.35 14.66
C GLY A 141 -3.50 10.54 14.21
N GLU A 142 -2.41 10.72 14.96
CA GLU A 142 -1.10 10.14 14.68
C GLU A 142 -0.50 9.64 15.99
N ALA A 143 0.25 8.54 15.94
CA ALA A 143 0.96 8.01 17.11
C ALA A 143 2.19 7.21 16.67
N ARG A 144 3.07 6.95 17.63
CA ARG A 144 4.08 5.89 17.49
C ARG A 144 3.66 4.66 18.28
N ASP A 145 3.93 3.49 17.72
CA ASP A 145 3.81 2.25 18.49
C ASP A 145 5.02 2.02 19.41
N ARG A 146 4.98 0.95 20.20
CA ARG A 146 6.06 0.57 21.14
C ARG A 146 7.38 0.18 20.47
N LEU A 147 7.39 -0.01 19.15
CA LEU A 147 8.60 -0.30 18.37
C LEU A 147 9.18 0.97 17.73
N GLY A 148 8.54 2.12 17.90
CA GLY A 148 8.96 3.40 17.31
C GLY A 148 8.38 3.67 15.93
N ARG A 149 7.48 2.82 15.40
CA ARG A 149 6.88 3.03 14.08
C ARG A 149 5.80 4.10 14.17
N PHE A 150 5.91 5.11 13.31
CA PHE A 150 4.92 6.16 13.14
C PHE A 150 3.68 5.64 12.42
N TYR A 151 2.50 6.03 12.88
CA TYR A 151 1.22 5.70 12.29
C TYR A 151 0.34 6.95 12.18
N SER A 152 -0.24 7.15 11.00
CA SER A 152 -1.40 8.00 10.79
C SER A 152 -2.66 7.12 10.66
N TYR A 153 -3.74 7.54 11.32
CA TYR A 153 -4.99 6.76 11.41
C TYR A 153 -6.15 7.48 10.75
N TYR A 154 -6.93 6.80 9.93
CA TYR A 154 -7.99 7.44 9.15
C TYR A 154 -9.35 6.82 9.42
N THR A 155 -10.38 7.65 9.31
CA THR A 155 -11.77 7.18 9.29
C THR A 155 -12.25 7.03 7.86
N GLU A 156 -13.25 6.18 7.61
CA GLU A 156 -13.83 6.07 6.26
C GLU A 156 -14.34 7.41 5.69
N PRO A 157 -15.09 8.26 6.44
CA PRO A 157 -15.54 9.55 5.91
C PRO A 157 -14.40 10.46 5.49
N GLU A 158 -13.30 10.45 6.25
CA GLU A 158 -12.11 11.23 5.91
C GLU A 158 -11.44 10.74 4.62
N LEU A 159 -11.27 9.41 4.47
CA LEU A 159 -10.67 8.84 3.26
C LEU A 159 -11.52 9.08 2.03
N ARG A 160 -12.85 8.94 2.14
CA ARG A 160 -13.77 9.26 1.03
C ARG A 160 -13.61 10.69 0.54
N ARG A 161 -13.48 11.65 1.47
CA ARG A 161 -13.24 13.05 1.11
C ARG A 161 -11.89 13.24 0.43
N LEU A 162 -10.81 12.73 1.03
CA LEU A 162 -9.46 12.85 0.49
C LEU A 162 -9.31 12.24 -0.91
N LEU A 163 -9.97 11.10 -1.16
CA LEU A 163 -9.99 10.45 -2.46
C LEU A 163 -10.83 11.24 -3.47
N ALA A 164 -12.00 11.74 -3.06
CA ALA A 164 -12.82 12.59 -3.93
C ALA A 164 -12.09 13.88 -4.34
N ASP A 165 -11.31 14.48 -3.45
CA ASP A 165 -10.50 15.69 -3.71
C ASP A 165 -9.47 15.48 -4.84
N VAL A 166 -9.06 14.23 -5.10
CA VAL A 166 -8.15 13.85 -6.20
C VAL A 166 -8.85 13.13 -7.35
N GLY A 167 -10.19 13.15 -7.38
CA GLY A 167 -11.00 12.56 -8.46
C GLY A 167 -11.24 11.06 -8.35
N LEU A 168 -10.87 10.42 -7.23
CA LEU A 168 -11.08 8.98 -7.02
C LEU A 168 -12.41 8.73 -6.27
N ARG A 169 -13.32 7.96 -6.87
CA ARG A 169 -14.58 7.55 -6.24
C ARG A 169 -14.43 6.16 -5.62
N VAL A 170 -14.78 6.06 -4.34
CA VAL A 170 -14.76 4.78 -3.59
C VAL A 170 -15.94 3.91 -3.99
N ASP A 171 -15.66 2.70 -4.50
CA ASP A 171 -16.66 1.69 -4.86
C ASP A 171 -17.00 0.73 -3.74
N ALA A 172 -15.97 0.32 -3.00
CA ALA A 172 -16.11 -0.70 -1.97
C ALA A 172 -15.24 -0.35 -0.76
N VAL A 173 -15.71 -0.78 0.41
CA VAL A 173 -14.98 -0.66 1.67
C VAL A 173 -15.02 -2.01 2.37
N ALA A 174 -13.86 -2.51 2.75
CA ALA A 174 -13.70 -3.67 3.61
C ALA A 174 -13.12 -3.24 4.96
N ARG A 175 -13.40 -4.03 5.99
CA ARG A 175 -12.90 -3.81 7.35
C ARG A 175 -12.45 -5.10 7.96
N GLY A 176 -11.55 -4.98 8.93
CA GLY A 176 -11.21 -6.08 9.81
C GLY A 176 -10.33 -5.62 10.95
N SER A 177 -9.69 -6.59 11.58
CA SER A 177 -8.68 -6.36 12.61
C SER A 177 -7.46 -7.21 12.31
N GLY A 178 -6.28 -6.67 12.60
CA GLY A 178 -5.00 -7.32 12.30
C GLY A 178 -3.99 -7.07 13.40
N THR A 179 -3.18 -8.08 13.69
CA THR A 179 -2.08 -7.99 14.64
C THR A 179 -0.86 -7.39 13.95
N GLY A 180 -0.39 -6.24 14.42
CA GLY A 180 0.82 -5.61 13.92
C GLY A 180 2.11 -6.30 14.37
N LEU A 181 3.25 -5.82 13.88
CA LEU A 181 4.59 -6.28 14.29
C LEU A 181 4.86 -6.09 15.79
N ASP A 182 4.17 -5.14 16.41
CA ASP A 182 4.18 -4.90 17.84
C ASP A 182 3.22 -5.83 18.61
N GLY A 183 2.64 -6.84 17.97
CA GLY A 183 1.73 -7.79 18.60
C GLY A 183 0.37 -7.20 19.01
N THR A 184 0.14 -5.91 18.77
CA THR A 184 -1.13 -5.25 19.08
C THR A 184 -2.12 -5.49 17.95
N SER A 185 -3.33 -5.90 18.30
CA SER A 185 -4.45 -5.97 17.35
C SER A 185 -5.03 -4.57 17.13
N SER A 186 -5.18 -4.15 15.88
CA SER A 186 -5.75 -2.84 15.51
C SER A 186 -6.81 -3.00 14.43
N PRO A 187 -7.91 -2.23 14.47
CA PRO A 187 -8.85 -2.18 13.37
C PRO A 187 -8.19 -1.56 12.15
N TRP A 188 -8.62 -2.01 10.98
CA TRP A 188 -8.19 -1.49 9.69
C TRP A 188 -9.38 -1.38 8.75
N LEU A 189 -9.24 -0.49 7.79
CA LEU A 189 -10.17 -0.34 6.69
C LEU A 189 -9.38 -0.38 5.37
N SER A 190 -9.99 -0.97 4.35
CA SER A 190 -9.48 -1.02 2.99
C SER A 190 -10.53 -0.45 2.06
N VAL A 191 -10.11 0.43 1.14
CA VAL A 191 -11.00 0.99 0.12
C VAL A 191 -10.52 0.54 -1.26
N LEU A 192 -11.49 0.26 -2.13
CA LEU A 192 -11.29 0.13 -3.57
C LEU A 192 -11.92 1.37 -4.23
N ALA A 193 -11.15 2.09 -5.02
CA ALA A 193 -11.58 3.31 -5.69
C ALA A 193 -11.12 3.34 -7.16
N HIS A 194 -11.87 3.97 -8.03
CA HIS A 194 -11.52 4.23 -9.44
C HIS A 194 -11.48 5.73 -9.70
N GLY A 195 -10.73 6.14 -10.73
CA GLY A 195 -10.61 7.52 -11.22
C GLY A 195 -10.76 7.65 -12.72
#